data_AF-A0A060ZI48-F1
#
_entry.id   AF-A0A060ZI48-F1
#
_cell.length_a   1.000
_cell.length_b   1.000
_cell.length_c   1.000
_cell.angle_alpha   90.00
_cell.angle_beta   90.00
_cell.angle_gamma   90.00
#
_symmetry.space_group_name_H-M   'P 1'
#
loop_
_entity.id
_entity.type
_entity.pdbx_description
1 polymer ?
#
loop_
_entity_poly.entity_id
_entity_poly.type
_entity_poly.pdbx_seq_one_letter_code
_entity_poly.pdbx_strand_id
1 'polypeptide(L)'
;MIEGFYTPLPPTTAISLHSDGKYTLHEQDCFLPLDVPEVICGCLISTIHVGPGKHIILVGINGRYNVTVPVLTCTTCLSTWTANLADLIKNGYWPATVNCDTIYQVDVFSSFEELEVSAPGMSRLAFMRILEQRTDFFGRVTINYTQLYQCMTSG
;
A
#
# COMPACT_ATOMS: atom_id res chain seq x y z
N MET A 1 -21.00 20.36 -6.32
CA MET A 1 -21.09 19.34 -5.26
C MET A 1 -20.43 18.09 -5.81
N ILE A 2 -19.31 17.63 -5.25
CA ILE A 2 -18.66 16.40 -5.72
C ILE A 2 -19.51 15.24 -5.20
N GLU A 3 -19.82 14.27 -6.05
CA GLU A 3 -20.61 13.06 -5.70
C GLU A 3 -19.94 12.18 -4.60
N GLY A 4 -18.80 12.59 -4.06
CA GLY A 4 -18.09 11.90 -2.97
C GLY A 4 -18.74 12.00 -1.58
N PHE A 5 -19.84 12.74 -1.42
CA PHE A 5 -20.64 12.68 -0.18
C PHE A 5 -21.59 11.48 -0.12
N TYR A 6 -22.00 10.94 -1.28
CA TYR A 6 -23.02 9.88 -1.35
C TYR A 6 -22.50 8.57 -1.98
N THR A 7 -21.36 8.59 -2.66
CA THR A 7 -20.73 7.39 -3.24
C THR A 7 -19.30 7.23 -2.72
N PRO A 8 -18.89 6.04 -2.23
CA PRO A 8 -17.51 5.79 -1.82
C PRO A 8 -16.56 5.99 -3.00
N LEU A 9 -15.54 6.84 -2.83
CA LEU A 9 -14.44 6.92 -3.79
C LEU A 9 -13.50 5.72 -3.59
N PRO A 10 -13.04 5.08 -4.69
CA PRO A 10 -12.04 4.02 -4.60
C PRO A 10 -10.75 4.52 -3.91
N PRO A 11 -9.99 3.64 -3.22
CA PRO A 11 -8.70 3.98 -2.59
C PRO A 11 -7.67 4.57 -3.56
N THR A 12 -7.83 4.24 -4.84
CA THR A 12 -6.97 4.66 -5.95
C THR A 12 -7.37 6.03 -6.52
N THR A 13 -8.39 6.69 -5.98
CA THR A 13 -8.89 7.96 -6.50
C THR A 13 -8.52 9.13 -5.57
N ALA A 14 -7.67 10.02 -6.07
CA ALA A 14 -7.34 11.28 -5.42
C ALA A 14 -8.25 12.40 -5.92
N ILE A 15 -8.52 13.38 -5.05
CA ILE A 15 -9.26 14.60 -5.40
C ILE A 15 -8.25 15.75 -5.47
N SER A 16 -8.13 16.38 -6.64
CA SER A 16 -7.37 17.63 -6.80
C SER A 16 -8.33 18.80 -7.01
N LEU A 17 -7.97 19.97 -6.45
CA LEU A 17 -8.65 21.23 -6.70
C LEU A 17 -7.89 21.97 -7.81
N HIS A 18 -8.51 22.14 -8.96
CA HIS A 18 -7.95 22.92 -10.05
C HIS A 18 -8.04 24.42 -9.75
N SER A 19 -7.18 25.20 -10.41
CA SER A 19 -7.10 26.66 -10.29
C SER A 19 -8.37 27.42 -10.74
N ASP A 20 -9.30 26.75 -11.43
CA ASP A 20 -10.63 27.25 -11.79
C ASP A 20 -11.69 27.01 -10.70
N GLY A 21 -11.32 26.42 -9.56
CA GLY A 21 -12.21 26.09 -8.46
C GLY A 21 -13.00 24.78 -8.65
N LYS A 22 -12.72 24.02 -9.72
CA LYS A 22 -13.34 22.72 -9.98
C LYS A 22 -12.52 21.60 -9.34
N TYR A 23 -13.22 20.62 -8.79
CA TYR A 23 -12.59 19.39 -8.31
C TYR A 23 -12.52 18.35 -9.42
N THR A 24 -11.39 17.69 -9.52
CA THR A 24 -11.13 16.62 -10.48
C THR A 24 -10.70 15.36 -9.75
N LEU A 25 -11.26 14.23 -10.17
CA LEU A 25 -10.87 12.91 -9.69
C LEU A 25 -9.77 12.39 -10.61
N HIS A 26 -8.66 11.94 -10.03
CA HIS A 26 -7.59 11.30 -10.77
C HIS A 26 -7.17 9.99 -10.10
N GLU A 27 -6.72 9.05 -10.91
CA GLU A 27 -6.08 7.84 -10.40
C GLU A 27 -4.71 8.21 -9.79
N GLN A 28 -4.44 7.69 -8.60
CA GLN A 28 -3.17 7.82 -7.92
C GLN A 28 -2.58 6.43 -7.68
N ASP A 29 -1.28 6.29 -7.92
CA ASP A 29 -0.55 5.09 -7.53
C ASP A 29 -0.54 4.96 -6.00
N CYS A 30 -1.10 3.86 -5.49
CA CYS A 30 -1.02 3.50 -4.09
C CYS A 30 0.21 2.63 -3.88
N PHE A 31 1.35 3.22 -3.49
CA PHE A 31 2.56 2.44 -3.25
C PHE A 31 2.43 1.55 -2.01
N LEU A 32 2.98 0.33 -2.10
CA LEU A 32 3.16 -0.54 -0.94
C LEU A 32 4.14 0.13 0.04
N PRO A 33 3.78 0.33 1.32
CA PRO A 33 4.69 0.88 2.31
C PRO A 33 5.85 -0.08 2.55
N LEU A 34 7.07 0.38 2.29
CA LEU A 34 8.28 -0.40 2.44
C LEU A 34 9.43 0.50 2.89
N ASP A 35 10.28 -0.02 3.77
CA ASP A 35 11.61 0.51 4.02
C ASP A 35 12.47 0.33 2.75
N VAL A 36 12.46 1.35 1.89
CA VAL A 36 13.26 1.38 0.66
C VAL A 36 14.72 1.69 0.97
N PRO A 37 15.68 1.15 0.21
CA PRO A 37 17.09 1.45 0.40
C PRO A 37 17.38 2.92 0.04
N GLU A 38 18.20 3.58 0.87
CA GLU A 38 18.67 4.96 0.60
C GLU A 38 19.60 5.04 -0.61
N VAL A 39 20.31 3.95 -0.90
CA VAL A 39 21.32 3.88 -1.97
C VAL A 39 21.15 2.60 -2.76
N ILE A 40 20.96 2.74 -4.08
CA ILE A 40 20.88 1.61 -5.02
C ILE A 40 22.06 1.59 -6.02
N CYS A 41 22.88 2.64 -6.04
CA CYS A 41 24.07 2.78 -6.86
C CYS A 41 24.98 3.90 -6.32
N GLY A 42 26.19 4.07 -6.87
CA GLY A 42 27.13 5.13 -6.45
C GLY A 42 26.81 6.55 -6.97
N CYS A 43 25.64 6.77 -7.60
CA CYS A 43 25.22 8.09 -8.08
C CYS A 43 24.62 8.93 -6.94
N LEU A 44 24.39 10.23 -7.20
CA LEU A 44 23.75 11.13 -6.24
C LEU A 44 22.30 10.69 -5.96
N ILE A 45 21.86 10.77 -4.70
CA ILE A 45 20.50 10.38 -4.26
C ILE A 45 19.42 11.17 -5.03
N SER A 46 19.68 12.43 -5.38
CA SER A 46 18.78 13.28 -6.18
C SER A 46 18.50 12.73 -7.59
N THR A 47 19.27 11.75 -8.06
CA THR A 47 19.06 11.09 -9.36
C THR A 47 18.13 9.88 -9.28
N ILE A 48 17.72 9.48 -8.07
CA ILE A 48 16.82 8.34 -7.84
C ILE A 48 15.37 8.80 -7.99
N HIS A 49 14.65 8.12 -8.88
CA HIS A 49 13.22 8.31 -9.09
C HIS A 49 12.46 7.09 -8.56
N VAL A 50 11.35 7.33 -7.85
CA VAL A 50 10.43 6.28 -7.39
C VAL A 50 9.24 6.21 -8.35
N GLY A 51 9.03 5.05 -8.96
CA GLY A 51 7.93 4.82 -9.91
C GLY A 51 7.12 3.55 -9.59
N PRO A 52 5.99 3.38 -10.28
CA PRO A 52 5.15 2.19 -10.16
C PRO A 52 5.86 0.95 -10.71
N GLY A 53 5.86 -0.12 -9.94
CA GLY A 53 6.26 -1.46 -10.36
C GLY A 53 5.09 -2.42 -10.46
N LYS A 54 5.24 -3.58 -9.83
CA LYS A 54 4.25 -4.65 -9.88
C LYS A 54 2.99 -4.28 -9.09
N HIS A 55 1.81 -4.40 -9.70
CA HIS A 55 0.53 -4.33 -9.00
C HIS A 55 0.28 -5.61 -8.20
N ILE A 56 -0.11 -5.44 -6.94
CA ILE A 56 -0.39 -6.54 -6.01
C ILE A 56 -1.61 -6.22 -5.15
N ILE A 57 -2.12 -7.24 -4.47
CA ILE A 57 -3.19 -7.13 -3.49
C ILE A 57 -2.57 -7.22 -2.09
N LEU A 58 -2.73 -6.18 -1.28
CA LEU A 58 -2.41 -6.17 0.14
C LEU A 58 -3.67 -6.48 0.95
N VAL A 59 -3.64 -7.49 1.80
CA VAL A 59 -4.71 -7.78 2.75
C VAL A 59 -4.19 -7.50 4.16
N GLY A 60 -4.74 -6.46 4.79
CA GLY A 60 -4.47 -6.06 6.16
C GLY A 60 -5.70 -6.16 7.04
N ILE A 61 -5.55 -5.90 8.34
CA ILE A 61 -6.69 -5.91 9.29
C ILE A 61 -7.77 -4.87 8.94
N ASN A 62 -7.37 -3.83 8.22
CA ASN A 62 -8.26 -2.77 7.78
C ASN A 62 -8.88 -3.03 6.40
N GLY A 63 -8.49 -4.12 5.72
CA GLY A 63 -9.12 -4.55 4.50
C GLY A 63 -8.16 -4.96 3.39
N ARG A 64 -8.69 -5.03 2.17
CA ARG A 64 -8.03 -5.44 0.94
C ARG A 64 -7.74 -4.20 0.08
N TYR A 65 -6.48 -3.97 -0.23
CA TYR A 65 -6.01 -2.82 -0.98
C TYR A 65 -5.33 -3.29 -2.28
N ASN A 66 -5.64 -2.65 -3.40
CA ASN A 66 -4.82 -2.78 -4.60
C ASN A 66 -3.68 -1.75 -4.48
N VAL A 67 -2.45 -2.23 -4.46
CA VAL A 67 -1.25 -1.40 -4.29
C VAL A 67 -0.19 -1.75 -5.33
N THR A 68 0.81 -0.91 -5.46
CA THR A 68 1.91 -1.09 -6.41
C THR A 68 3.23 -1.17 -5.65
N VAL A 69 4.04 -2.19 -5.93
CA VAL A 69 5.39 -2.30 -5.37
C VAL A 69 6.25 -1.19 -5.99
N PRO A 70 6.90 -0.33 -5.19
CA PRO A 70 7.74 0.74 -5.72
C PRO A 70 8.96 0.18 -6.46
N VAL A 71 9.35 0.88 -7.53
CA VAL A 71 10.59 0.65 -8.27
C VAL A 71 11.42 1.92 -8.17
N LEU A 72 12.63 1.79 -7.62
CA LEU A 72 13.61 2.86 -7.60
C LEU A 72 14.46 2.76 -8.86
N THR A 73 14.61 3.85 -9.60
CA THR A 73 15.42 3.91 -10.82
C THR A 73 16.37 5.09 -10.76
N CYS A 74 17.67 4.84 -10.95
CA CYS A 74 18.63 5.92 -11.14
C CYS A 74 18.56 6.46 -12.57
N THR A 75 18.26 7.75 -12.71
CA THR A 75 18.20 8.43 -14.02
C THR A 75 19.55 8.57 -14.72
N THR A 76 20.66 8.41 -14.00
CA THR A 76 22.03 8.55 -14.55
C THR A 76 22.59 7.23 -15.05
N CYS A 77 22.62 6.20 -14.20
CA CYS A 77 23.22 4.90 -14.52
C CYS A 77 22.20 3.80 -14.83
N LEU A 78 20.89 4.11 -14.76
CA LEU A 78 19.78 3.19 -15.03
C LEU A 78 19.72 1.97 -14.10
N SER A 79 20.46 1.98 -13.00
CA SER A 79 20.33 0.94 -11.97
C SER A 79 18.94 0.99 -11.36
N THR A 80 18.34 -0.18 -11.17
CA THR A 80 17.00 -0.34 -10.62
C THR A 80 17.00 -1.19 -9.37
N TRP A 81 16.10 -0.87 -8.45
CA TRP A 81 15.78 -1.72 -7.31
C TRP A 81 14.26 -1.89 -7.19
N THR A 82 13.83 -3.08 -6.79
CA THR A 82 12.46 -3.36 -6.37
C THR A 82 12.52 -4.39 -5.26
N ALA A 83 11.51 -4.39 -4.40
CA ALA A 83 11.46 -5.27 -3.25
C ALA A 83 11.41 -6.74 -3.67
N ASN A 84 12.24 -7.56 -3.04
CA ASN A 84 12.17 -9.02 -3.12
C ASN A 84 11.38 -9.59 -1.93
N LEU A 85 11.24 -10.92 -1.89
CA LEU A 85 10.51 -11.60 -0.81
C LEU A 85 11.10 -11.32 0.59
N ALA A 86 12.43 -11.26 0.72
CA ALA A 86 13.06 -10.97 2.01
C ALA A 86 12.74 -9.54 2.48
N ASP A 87 12.71 -8.57 1.56
CA ASP A 87 12.30 -7.20 1.85
C ASP A 87 10.84 -7.16 2.31
N LEU A 88 9.94 -7.90 1.65
CA LEU A 88 8.53 -7.99 2.05
C LEU A 88 8.37 -8.57 3.46
N ILE A 89 9.04 -9.69 3.76
CA ILE A 89 9.00 -10.33 5.09
C ILE A 89 9.54 -9.39 6.16
N LYS A 90 10.66 -8.71 5.89
CA LYS A 90 11.25 -7.74 6.81
C LYS A 90 10.27 -6.60 7.14
N ASN A 91 9.46 -6.19 6.18
CA ASN A 91 8.45 -5.15 6.33
C ASN A 91 7.11 -5.66 6.88
N GLY A 92 7.05 -6.89 7.40
CA GLY A 92 5.84 -7.43 8.03
C GLY A 92 4.79 -7.91 7.04
N TYR A 93 5.18 -8.26 5.82
CA TYR A 93 4.30 -8.85 4.82
C TYR A 93 4.60 -10.32 4.58
N TRP A 94 3.56 -11.13 4.41
CA TRP A 94 3.68 -12.55 4.12
C TRP A 94 3.04 -12.89 2.76
N PRO A 95 3.73 -13.63 1.86
CA PRO A 95 3.18 -13.96 0.56
C PRO A 95 2.02 -14.96 0.68
N ALA A 96 0.88 -14.63 0.06
CA ALA A 96 -0.24 -15.56 -0.10
C ALA A 96 -0.07 -16.46 -1.33
N THR A 97 0.67 -15.98 -2.34
CA THR A 97 0.95 -16.68 -3.59
C THR A 97 2.45 -16.72 -3.87
N VAL A 98 2.91 -17.71 -4.64
CA VAL A 98 4.32 -17.89 -5.00
C VAL A 98 4.91 -16.64 -5.68
N ASN A 99 4.10 -15.97 -6.50
CA ASN A 99 4.50 -14.77 -7.22
C ASN A 99 4.37 -13.49 -6.39
N CYS A 100 3.87 -13.55 -5.15
CA CYS A 100 3.53 -12.36 -4.35
C CYS A 100 2.51 -11.43 -5.03
N ASP A 101 1.60 -11.98 -5.84
CA ASP A 101 0.48 -11.21 -6.42
C ASP A 101 -0.51 -10.76 -5.33
N THR A 102 -0.56 -11.52 -4.23
CA THR A 102 -1.30 -11.19 -3.01
C THR A 102 -0.38 -11.39 -1.82
N ILE A 103 -0.40 -10.44 -0.89
CA ILE A 103 0.34 -10.46 0.37
C ILE A 103 -0.59 -10.14 1.54
N TYR A 104 -0.28 -10.69 2.71
CA TYR A 104 -0.94 -10.37 3.98
C TYR A 104 -0.04 -9.48 4.82
N GLN A 105 -0.59 -8.50 5.53
CA GLN A 105 0.09 -7.99 6.72
C GLN A 105 0.11 -9.09 7.79
N VAL A 106 1.24 -9.26 8.47
CA VAL A 106 1.40 -10.32 9.47
C VAL A 106 0.40 -10.19 10.64
N ASP A 107 -0.03 -8.97 10.95
CA ASP A 107 -1.03 -8.69 12.00
C ASP A 107 -2.40 -9.34 11.74
N VAL A 108 -2.74 -9.63 10.48
CA VAL A 108 -3.95 -10.35 10.08
C VAL A 108 -4.01 -11.73 10.70
N PHE A 109 -2.87 -12.41 10.82
CA PHE A 109 -2.81 -13.75 11.39
C PHE A 109 -3.11 -13.71 12.89
N SER A 110 -2.47 -12.79 13.64
CA SER A 110 -2.76 -12.61 15.06
C SER A 110 -4.22 -12.22 15.32
N SER A 111 -4.80 -11.33 14.51
CA SER A 111 -6.21 -10.95 14.67
C SER A 111 -7.17 -12.11 14.37
N PHE A 112 -6.82 -13.01 13.45
CA PHE A 112 -7.63 -14.20 13.19
C PHE A 112 -7.56 -15.18 14.37
N GLU A 113 -6.37 -15.42 14.93
CA GLU A 113 -6.19 -16.26 16.12
C GLU A 113 -6.97 -15.70 17.33
N GLU A 114 -6.88 -14.40 17.59
CA GLU A 114 -7.66 -13.73 18.64
C GLU A 114 -9.17 -13.86 18.42
N LEU A 115 -9.62 -13.78 17.17
CA LEU A 115 -11.02 -13.97 16.81
C LEU A 115 -11.46 -15.42 17.05
N GLU A 116 -10.67 -16.42 16.71
CA GLU A 116 -11.01 -17.82 16.99
C GLU A 116 -11.12 -18.11 18.50
N VAL A 117 -10.27 -17.49 19.32
CA VAL A 117 -10.35 -17.60 20.78
C VAL A 117 -11.63 -16.96 21.30
N SER A 118 -11.98 -15.77 20.80
CA SER A 118 -13.12 -14.98 21.29
C SER A 118 -14.47 -15.46 20.74
N ALA A 119 -14.48 -16.02 19.53
CA ALA A 119 -15.66 -16.52 18.83
C ALA A 119 -15.35 -17.85 18.10
N PRO A 120 -15.21 -18.96 18.84
CA PRO A 120 -14.90 -20.27 18.26
C PRO A 120 -15.94 -20.69 17.22
N GLY A 121 -15.49 -21.15 16.05
CA GLY A 121 -16.36 -21.58 14.96
C GLY A 121 -16.64 -20.52 13.89
N MET A 122 -16.08 -19.31 14.02
CA MET A 122 -16.06 -18.33 12.93
C MET A 122 -15.21 -18.85 11.77
N SER A 123 -15.82 -18.96 10.58
CA SER A 123 -15.09 -19.41 9.39
C SER A 123 -14.11 -18.35 8.88
N ARG A 124 -13.00 -18.80 8.28
CA ARG A 124 -12.05 -17.94 7.55
C ARG A 124 -12.72 -17.04 6.51
N LEU A 125 -13.75 -17.56 5.82
CA LEU A 125 -14.51 -16.81 4.83
C LEU A 125 -15.28 -15.65 5.47
N ALA A 126 -15.87 -15.87 6.65
CA ALA A 126 -16.55 -14.82 7.39
C ALA A 126 -15.58 -13.75 7.89
N PHE A 127 -14.38 -14.13 8.32
CA PHE A 127 -13.32 -13.17 8.65
C PHE A 127 -12.89 -12.34 7.44
N MET A 128 -12.69 -12.97 6.27
CA MET A 128 -12.38 -12.25 5.04
C MET A 128 -13.48 -11.23 4.66
N ARG A 129 -14.76 -11.57 4.84
CA ARG A 129 -15.86 -10.62 4.61
C ARG A 129 -15.83 -9.42 5.55
N ILE A 130 -15.40 -9.61 6.79
CA ILE A 130 -15.19 -8.51 7.74
C ILE A 130 -14.08 -7.58 7.22
N LEU A 131 -12.98 -8.14 6.71
CA LEU A 131 -11.92 -7.33 6.10
C LEU A 131 -12.42 -6.58 4.85
N GLU A 132 -13.23 -7.22 4.00
CA GLU A 132 -13.87 -6.54 2.86
C GLU A 132 -14.73 -5.35 3.30
N GLN A 133 -15.58 -5.52 4.33
CA GLN A 133 -16.38 -4.42 4.87
C GLN A 133 -15.52 -3.29 5.46
N ARG A 134 -14.41 -3.63 6.14
CA ARG A 134 -13.45 -2.63 6.64
C ARG A 134 -12.78 -1.88 5.50
N THR A 135 -12.56 -2.53 4.35
CA THR A 135 -12.02 -1.90 3.14
C THR A 135 -12.89 -0.73 2.69
N ASP A 136 -14.22 -0.88 2.70
CA ASP A 136 -15.14 0.19 2.27
C ASP A 136 -15.03 1.45 3.14
N PHE A 137 -14.55 1.28 4.37
CA PHE A 137 -14.36 2.34 5.35
C PHE A 137 -12.93 2.91 5.33
N PHE A 138 -11.91 2.04 5.43
CA PHE A 138 -10.50 2.43 5.56
C PHE A 138 -9.77 2.57 4.22
N GLY A 139 -10.27 1.97 3.15
CA GLY A 139 -9.82 2.22 1.78
C GLY A 139 -9.84 3.69 1.39
N ARG A 140 -10.67 4.49 2.06
CA ARG A 140 -10.79 5.95 1.89
C ARG A 140 -9.63 6.74 2.49
N VAL A 141 -8.89 6.14 3.43
CA VAL A 141 -7.71 6.76 4.04
C VAL A 141 -6.53 6.29 3.22
N THR A 142 -6.03 7.17 2.35
CA THR A 142 -4.74 7.01 1.68
C THR A 142 -3.77 6.43 2.70
N ILE A 143 -3.13 5.30 2.40
CA ILE A 143 -2.06 4.77 3.25
C ILE A 143 -1.09 5.92 3.43
N ASN A 144 -1.11 6.49 4.64
CA ASN A 144 -0.68 7.86 4.85
C ASN A 144 0.82 7.91 4.53
N TYR A 145 1.18 8.64 3.48
CA TYR A 145 2.55 8.88 3.03
C TYR A 145 3.45 9.52 4.11
N THR A 146 2.91 9.85 5.27
CA THR A 146 3.59 10.52 6.39
C THR A 146 4.58 9.63 7.16
N GLN A 147 4.69 8.32 6.90
CA GLN A 147 5.77 7.52 7.48
C GLN A 147 6.98 7.29 6.57
N LEU A 148 6.89 7.55 5.25
CA LEU A 148 8.03 7.33 4.35
C LEU A 148 8.87 8.60 4.05
N TYR A 149 8.35 9.79 4.34
CA TYR A 149 9.10 11.04 4.17
C TYR A 149 9.77 11.58 5.44
N GLN A 150 9.67 10.88 6.58
CA GLN A 150 10.37 11.29 7.81
C GLN A 150 11.86 10.93 7.82
N CYS A 151 12.37 10.16 6.85
CA CYS A 151 13.81 9.85 6.74
C CYS A 151 14.59 10.70 5.72
N MET A 152 13.96 11.66 5.02
CA MET A 152 14.65 12.49 4.01
C MET A 152 14.59 14.00 4.26
N THR A 153 14.34 14.45 5.49
CA THR A 153 14.43 15.89 5.86
C THR A 153 15.07 16.19 7.23
N SER A 154 15.81 15.26 7.83
CA SER A 154 16.71 15.58 8.96
C SER A 154 18.17 15.39 8.55
N GLY A 155 18.70 16.42 7.88
CA GLY A 155 20.11 16.59 7.54
C GLY A 155 20.34 17.91 6.82
#